data_AF-A0A9Q0JKI2-F1
#
_entry.id   AF-A0A9Q0JKI2-F1
#
_cell.length_a   1.000
_cell.length_b   1.000
_cell.length_c   1.000
_cell.angle_alpha   90.00
_cell.angle_beta   90.00
_cell.angle_gamma   90.00
#
_symmetry.space_group_name_H-M   'P 1'
#
loop_
_entity.id
_entity.type
_entity.pdbx_description
1 polymer ?
#
loop_
_entity_poly.entity_id
_entity_poly.type
_entity_poly.pdbx_seq_one_letter_code
_entity_poly.pdbx_strand_id
1 'polypeptide(L)'
;MAKINNSLLLVYYLAISFLVNSFDANSYSTLGHDDATPNGSNFTFVCDPERYSNLGLDMKAFPFCDKSLSYDVRASDLVKQMTLSERVLQLGNTNYGAVSTEATAMYNLGRVGLTYWSPNINVVRDPRWGRAIGTPGEDPFVVGKYAVNYVRGLQDVEGTENSIDLNSRPLKVSSYCKHYAAYDVDNWMEWNAIALMPGPFEMCVKEGDVSSIMCSYNRVDGIPACADPKLLNQTIRGEWDLHGYIVSDCDSIEVLVDGHHWLGDTKEDAVAHTLRAGLDLECGDYYTKYVQSSVQQGKIREADIDRSLKYLYVVPMRLGFFDGN
;
A
#
# COMPACT_ATOMS: atom_id res chain seq x y z
N MET A 1 25.15 43.15 53.77
CA MET A 1 24.43 44.34 54.26
C MET A 1 24.65 45.43 53.20
N ALA A 2 23.69 46.14 52.62
CA ALA A 2 22.29 46.37 52.91
C ALA A 2 21.51 46.61 51.59
N LYS A 3 20.18 46.44 51.67
CA LYS A 3 19.16 46.66 50.63
C LYS A 3 18.72 48.15 50.57
N ILE A 4 17.88 48.42 49.57
CA ILE A 4 16.71 49.34 49.49
C ILE A 4 16.98 50.51 48.50
N ASN A 5 16.41 50.52 47.28
CA ASN A 5 15.03 50.76 46.81
C ASN A 5 14.52 52.22 46.85
N ASN A 6 13.87 52.56 45.72
CA ASN A 6 12.75 53.48 45.51
C ASN A 6 12.99 54.95 45.09
N SER A 7 12.64 55.20 43.82
CA SER A 7 11.51 56.05 43.40
C SER A 7 11.76 57.47 42.88
N LEU A 8 11.45 57.59 41.57
CA LEU A 8 10.56 58.58 40.92
C LEU A 8 10.96 60.07 40.90
N LEU A 9 11.27 60.57 39.68
CA LEU A 9 10.85 61.84 39.06
C LEU A 9 11.66 62.01 37.75
N LEU A 10 11.22 62.55 36.61
CA LEU A 10 9.94 62.70 35.91
C LEU A 10 10.34 63.34 34.55
N VAL A 11 9.86 62.76 33.44
CA VAL A 11 9.49 63.38 32.12
C VAL A 11 10.52 64.19 31.30
N TYR A 12 10.91 63.66 30.14
CA TYR A 12 10.39 64.01 28.79
C TYR A 12 11.39 63.54 27.73
N TYR A 13 11.06 62.56 26.89
CA TYR A 13 11.36 62.59 25.44
C TYR A 13 10.55 61.52 24.70
N LEU A 14 9.67 62.04 23.84
CA LEU A 14 8.84 61.48 22.77
C LEU A 14 9.00 60.02 22.32
N ALA A 15 7.90 59.28 22.49
CA ALA A 15 7.16 58.48 21.49
C ALA A 15 7.93 57.78 20.35
N ILE A 16 7.95 56.44 20.39
CA ILE A 16 7.42 55.55 19.34
C ILE A 16 6.95 54.27 20.04
N SER A 17 5.65 54.01 19.93
CA SER A 17 4.93 52.89 20.52
C SER A 17 4.96 51.67 19.59
N PHE A 18 5.43 50.53 20.09
CA PHE A 18 4.93 49.21 19.66
C PHE A 18 4.71 48.36 20.92
N LEU A 19 3.44 48.25 21.28
CA LEU A 19 2.91 47.27 22.21
C LEU A 19 3.11 45.88 21.62
N VAL A 20 3.98 45.09 22.23
CA VAL A 20 3.94 43.64 22.11
C VAL A 20 2.73 43.19 22.91
N ASN A 21 1.59 43.04 22.24
CA ASN A 21 0.52 42.23 22.78
C ASN A 21 1.02 40.79 22.79
N SER A 22 1.17 40.24 23.98
CA SER A 22 1.21 38.81 24.25
C SER A 22 0.01 38.14 23.59
N PHE A 23 0.20 37.59 22.40
CA PHE A 23 -0.70 36.59 21.85
C PHE A 23 -0.36 35.26 22.52
N ASP A 24 -1.39 34.67 23.14
CA ASP A 24 -1.34 33.38 23.82
C ASP A 24 -0.67 32.32 22.93
N ALA A 25 0.46 31.78 23.40
CA ALA A 25 1.16 30.66 22.77
C ALA A 25 0.42 29.31 22.92
N ASN A 26 -0.83 29.32 23.41
CA ASN A 26 -1.66 28.15 23.65
C ASN A 26 -2.74 27.90 22.59
N SER A 27 -2.79 28.67 21.50
CA SER A 27 -3.79 28.48 20.42
C SER A 27 -3.28 27.69 19.20
N TYR A 28 -2.02 27.21 19.21
CA TYR A 28 -1.44 26.47 18.07
C TYR A 28 -1.20 24.98 18.34
N SER A 29 -1.68 24.46 19.47
CA SER A 29 -1.49 23.05 19.87
C SER A 29 -2.61 22.11 19.42
N THR A 30 -3.41 22.48 18.42
CA THR A 30 -4.57 21.67 17.97
C THR A 30 -4.74 21.57 16.45
N LEU A 31 -3.68 21.65 15.66
CA LEU A 31 -3.74 21.15 14.28
C LEU A 31 -3.47 19.63 14.34
N GLY A 32 -4.55 18.86 14.40
CA GLY A 32 -4.50 17.40 14.43
C GLY A 32 -4.07 16.81 13.08
N HIS A 33 -3.62 15.55 13.11
CA HIS A 33 -3.72 14.68 11.93
C HIS A 33 -5.14 14.77 11.37
N ASP A 34 -5.26 15.03 10.06
CA ASP A 34 -6.51 15.12 9.27
C ASP A 34 -7.28 16.45 9.14
N ASP A 35 -6.64 17.62 9.24
CA ASP A 35 -7.26 18.89 8.79
C ASP A 35 -7.25 19.11 7.25
N ALA A 36 -7.30 18.03 6.47
CA ALA A 36 -7.21 18.12 5.02
C ALA A 36 -8.52 18.42 4.29
N THR A 37 -9.66 18.68 4.95
CA THR A 37 -10.86 19.22 4.26
C THR A 37 -11.92 19.72 5.25
N PRO A 38 -12.41 20.97 5.15
CA PRO A 38 -13.68 21.34 5.78
C PRO A 38 -14.80 20.43 5.26
N ASN A 39 -15.55 19.84 6.18
CA ASN A 39 -16.66 18.90 5.95
C ASN A 39 -17.39 19.12 4.61
N GLY A 40 -17.38 18.10 3.76
CA GLY A 40 -18.28 18.00 2.59
C GLY A 40 -17.79 18.66 1.29
N SER A 41 -16.52 19.03 1.16
CA SER A 41 -15.99 19.59 -0.10
C SER A 41 -14.89 18.74 -0.74
N ASN A 42 -15.13 18.25 -1.98
CA ASN A 42 -14.25 17.37 -2.76
C ASN A 42 -13.16 18.15 -3.51
N PHE A 43 -12.13 18.65 -2.81
CA PHE A 43 -11.02 19.33 -3.50
C PHE A 43 -10.05 18.31 -4.09
N THR A 44 -9.93 18.29 -5.41
CA THR A 44 -9.07 17.32 -6.13
C THR A 44 -7.59 17.75 -6.14
N PHE A 45 -7.29 19.01 -5.82
CA PHE A 45 -5.93 19.56 -5.85
C PHE A 45 -5.61 20.39 -4.59
N VAL A 46 -4.33 20.41 -4.20
CA VAL A 46 -3.85 21.27 -3.10
C VAL A 46 -4.10 22.74 -3.40
N CYS A 47 -3.93 23.16 -4.65
CA CYS A 47 -4.18 24.52 -5.14
C CYS A 47 -5.54 24.62 -5.83
N ASP A 48 -6.60 24.64 -5.04
CA ASP A 48 -7.98 24.77 -5.49
C ASP A 48 -8.57 26.11 -4.99
N PRO A 49 -9.00 27.03 -5.87
CA PRO A 49 -9.53 28.33 -5.46
C PRO A 49 -10.72 28.24 -4.48
N GLU A 50 -11.57 27.22 -4.62
CA GLU A 50 -12.74 27.02 -3.77
C GLU A 50 -12.32 26.54 -2.37
N ARG A 51 -11.24 25.73 -2.29
CA ARG A 51 -10.62 25.32 -1.03
C ARG A 51 -10.09 26.51 -0.23
N TYR A 52 -9.30 27.37 -0.89
CA TYR A 52 -8.73 28.55 -0.22
C TYR A 52 -9.83 29.52 0.21
N SER A 53 -10.84 29.73 -0.65
CA SER A 53 -12.00 30.55 -0.30
C SER A 53 -12.75 30.00 0.93
N ASN A 54 -12.98 28.69 1.02
CA ASN A 54 -13.67 28.07 2.16
C ASN A 54 -12.87 28.14 3.46
N LEU A 55 -11.54 28.19 3.37
CA LEU A 55 -10.63 28.38 4.50
C LEU A 55 -10.41 29.86 4.86
N GLY A 56 -11.01 30.80 4.12
CA GLY A 56 -10.80 32.24 4.32
C GLY A 56 -9.38 32.71 3.95
N LEU A 57 -8.71 31.97 3.06
CA LEU A 57 -7.34 32.23 2.61
C LEU A 57 -7.34 32.78 1.17
N ASP A 58 -6.39 33.67 0.86
CA ASP A 58 -6.16 34.12 -0.52
C ASP A 58 -5.12 33.21 -1.19
N MET A 59 -5.54 32.40 -2.16
CA MET A 59 -4.65 31.50 -2.91
C MET A 59 -3.49 32.25 -3.60
N LYS A 60 -3.66 33.55 -3.92
CA LYS A 60 -2.59 34.36 -4.51
C LYS A 60 -1.45 34.68 -3.54
N ALA A 61 -1.68 34.54 -2.24
CA ALA A 61 -0.64 34.67 -1.22
C ALA A 61 0.31 33.45 -1.17
N PHE A 62 0.04 32.40 -1.97
CA PHE A 62 0.79 31.15 -2.00
C PHE A 62 1.45 30.94 -3.37
N PRO A 63 2.67 31.48 -3.60
CA PRO A 63 3.38 31.35 -4.87
C PRO A 63 3.53 29.90 -5.38
N PHE A 64 3.55 28.88 -4.50
CA PHE A 64 3.53 27.49 -4.95
C PHE A 64 2.28 27.09 -5.77
N CYS A 65 1.18 27.85 -5.67
CA CYS A 65 -0.02 27.70 -6.47
C CYS A 65 -0.03 28.48 -7.79
N ASP A 66 0.96 29.35 -8.03
CA ASP A 66 1.09 30.10 -9.28
C ASP A 66 1.74 29.25 -10.37
N LYS A 67 0.94 28.84 -11.36
CA LYS A 67 1.38 28.00 -12.49
C LYS A 67 2.31 28.73 -13.47
N SER A 68 2.42 30.06 -13.39
CA SER A 68 3.33 30.84 -14.24
C SER A 68 4.78 30.82 -13.75
N LEU A 69 5.01 30.40 -12.51
CA LEU A 69 6.35 30.26 -11.91
C LEU A 69 6.97 28.90 -12.21
N SER A 70 8.29 28.83 -12.20
CA SER A 70 9.02 27.57 -12.35
C SER A 70 8.76 26.64 -11.17
N TYR A 71 8.84 25.33 -11.39
CA TYR A 71 8.68 24.34 -10.32
C TYR A 71 9.66 24.55 -9.16
N ASP A 72 10.89 24.98 -9.44
CA ASP A 72 11.90 25.28 -8.43
C ASP A 72 11.48 26.43 -7.49
N VAL A 73 10.93 27.52 -8.06
CA VAL A 73 10.42 28.66 -7.30
C VAL A 73 9.21 28.26 -6.46
N ARG A 74 8.31 27.45 -7.03
CA ARG A 74 7.11 26.94 -6.37
C ARG A 74 7.45 26.00 -5.21
N ALA A 75 8.40 25.08 -5.42
CA ALA A 75 8.88 24.18 -4.38
C ALA A 75 9.59 24.93 -3.25
N SER A 76 10.43 25.92 -3.60
CA SER A 76 11.11 26.77 -2.63
C SER A 76 10.15 27.56 -1.75
N ASP A 77 9.06 28.07 -2.33
CA ASP A 77 8.00 28.76 -1.60
C ASP A 77 7.24 27.84 -0.63
N LEU A 78 6.91 26.62 -1.07
CA LEU A 78 6.28 25.60 -0.23
C LEU A 78 7.19 25.21 0.95
N VAL A 79 8.48 24.99 0.71
CA VAL A 79 9.47 24.64 1.75
C VAL A 79 9.68 25.77 2.75
N LYS A 80 9.61 27.04 2.31
CA LYS A 80 9.73 28.21 3.21
C LYS A 80 8.57 28.34 4.19
N GLN A 81 7.40 27.81 3.84
CA GLN A 81 6.20 27.86 4.67
C GLN A 81 6.17 26.75 5.73
N MET A 82 7.04 25.76 5.61
CA MET A 82 7.23 24.72 6.62
C MET A 82 8.10 25.21 7.78
N THR A 83 7.71 24.84 8.99
CA THR A 83 8.57 24.90 10.18
C THR A 83 9.82 24.04 10.00
N LEU A 84 10.82 24.24 10.88
CA LEU A 84 12.02 23.41 10.87
C LEU A 84 11.69 21.93 11.15
N SER A 85 10.73 21.66 12.05
CA SER A 85 10.31 20.30 12.38
C SER A 85 9.67 19.60 11.17
N GLU A 86 8.77 20.28 10.45
CA GLU A 86 8.13 19.73 9.25
C GLU A 86 9.17 19.45 8.15
N ARG A 87 10.12 20.37 7.92
CA ARG A 87 11.21 20.13 6.95
C ARG A 87 12.06 18.94 7.34
N VAL A 88 12.40 18.78 8.62
CA VAL A 88 13.19 17.65 9.11
C VAL A 88 12.42 16.33 8.93
N LEU A 89 11.11 16.30 9.19
CA LEU A 89 10.27 15.12 8.95
C LEU A 89 10.20 14.76 7.45
N GLN A 90 10.14 15.76 6.57
CA GLN A 90 10.15 15.55 5.11
C GLN A 90 11.53 15.10 4.56
N LEU A 91 12.60 15.25 5.35
CA LEU A 91 13.96 14.82 5.00
C LEU A 91 14.31 13.42 5.54
N GLY A 92 13.41 12.78 6.27
CA GLY A 92 13.56 11.41 6.77
C GLY A 92 13.14 10.36 5.74
N ASN A 93 13.80 9.19 5.74
CA ASN A 93 13.37 8.01 4.99
C ASN A 93 12.18 7.29 5.64
N THR A 94 11.75 7.73 6.82
CA THR A 94 10.51 7.33 7.51
C THR A 94 9.32 8.12 6.97
N ASN A 95 9.13 8.10 5.66
CA ASN A 95 7.90 8.55 5.03
C ASN A 95 6.85 7.47 5.24
N TYR A 96 6.33 7.38 6.48
CA TYR A 96 5.22 6.50 6.81
C TYR A 96 4.02 6.94 6.00
N GLY A 97 3.84 6.27 4.87
CA GLY A 97 2.57 6.26 4.19
C GLY A 97 2.10 7.60 3.63
N ALA A 98 2.96 8.50 3.12
CA ALA A 98 2.44 9.58 2.28
C ALA A 98 1.68 9.01 1.09
N VAL A 99 2.24 7.99 0.42
CA VAL A 99 1.57 7.28 -0.68
C VAL A 99 0.28 6.60 -0.21
N SER A 100 0.28 5.94 0.95
CA SER A 100 -0.95 5.32 1.47
C SER A 100 -1.95 6.35 2.02
N THR A 101 -1.52 7.49 2.57
CA THR A 101 -2.39 8.60 2.99
C THR A 101 -3.03 9.23 1.77
N GLU A 102 -2.26 9.51 0.72
CA GLU A 102 -2.77 10.01 -0.55
C GLU A 102 -3.72 9.02 -1.19
N ALA A 103 -3.41 7.72 -1.16
CA ALA A 103 -4.30 6.65 -1.60
C ALA A 103 -5.63 6.64 -0.83
N THR A 104 -5.59 6.66 0.50
CA THR A 104 -6.79 6.72 1.35
C THR A 104 -7.59 7.99 1.09
N ALA A 105 -6.93 9.15 0.97
CA ALA A 105 -7.59 10.40 0.63
C ALA A 105 -8.28 10.33 -0.75
N MET A 106 -7.60 9.80 -1.77
CA MET A 106 -8.17 9.61 -3.11
C MET A 106 -9.31 8.59 -3.12
N TYR A 107 -9.24 7.55 -2.27
CA TYR A 107 -10.34 6.59 -2.08
C TYR A 107 -11.57 7.28 -1.46
N ASN A 108 -11.38 8.11 -0.44
CA ASN A 108 -12.47 8.88 0.19
C ASN A 108 -13.14 9.84 -0.81
N LEU A 109 -12.41 10.29 -1.83
CA LEU A 109 -12.94 11.07 -2.96
C LEU A 109 -13.57 10.21 -4.07
N GLY A 110 -13.61 8.88 -3.92
CA GLY A 110 -14.14 7.93 -4.91
C GLY A 110 -13.29 7.80 -6.17
N ARG A 111 -11.98 8.10 -6.12
CA ARG A 111 -11.10 8.14 -7.29
C ARG A 111 -10.28 6.88 -7.53
N VAL A 112 -9.94 6.14 -6.47
CA VAL A 112 -9.10 4.94 -6.51
C VAL A 112 -9.62 3.88 -5.54
N GLY A 113 -9.17 2.63 -5.66
CA GLY A 113 -9.39 1.58 -4.66
C GLY A 113 -8.31 1.57 -3.58
N LEU A 114 -8.49 0.74 -2.55
CA LEU A 114 -7.55 0.57 -1.44
C LEU A 114 -6.65 -0.66 -1.56
N THR A 115 -6.64 -1.35 -2.71
CA THR A 115 -5.79 -2.53 -2.94
C THR A 115 -4.79 -2.24 -4.03
N TYR A 116 -3.51 -2.29 -3.69
CA TYR A 116 -2.40 -1.97 -4.57
C TYR A 116 -1.58 -3.20 -4.92
N TRP A 117 -1.34 -3.37 -6.21
CA TRP A 117 -0.72 -4.56 -6.78
C TRP A 117 0.81 -4.47 -6.76
N SER A 118 1.35 -4.20 -5.57
CA SER A 118 2.74 -3.84 -5.33
C SER A 118 3.15 -4.28 -3.91
N PRO A 119 4.42 -4.61 -3.68
CA PRO A 119 5.57 -4.46 -4.58
C PRO A 119 5.89 -5.68 -5.46
N ASN A 120 6.61 -5.46 -6.57
CA ASN A 120 7.30 -6.54 -7.28
C ASN A 120 8.64 -6.82 -6.59
N ILE A 121 8.79 -8.04 -6.07
CA ILE A 121 9.91 -8.47 -5.22
C ILE A 121 10.57 -9.74 -5.75
N ASN A 122 10.40 -10.02 -7.05
CA ASN A 122 11.23 -11.02 -7.70
C ASN A 122 12.68 -10.54 -7.74
N VAL A 123 13.62 -11.47 -7.48
CA VAL A 123 15.05 -11.21 -7.54
C VAL A 123 15.50 -11.22 -9.00
N VAL A 124 16.23 -10.19 -9.43
CA VAL A 124 16.77 -10.11 -10.80
C VAL A 124 17.92 -11.10 -10.94
N ARG A 125 17.66 -12.30 -11.49
CA ARG A 125 18.74 -13.25 -11.81
C ARG A 125 19.29 -13.08 -13.22
N ASP A 126 18.44 -12.62 -14.15
CA ASP A 126 18.81 -12.37 -15.53
C ASP A 126 18.66 -10.87 -15.85
N PRO A 127 19.75 -10.16 -16.21
CA PRO A 127 19.70 -8.73 -16.50
C PRO A 127 18.90 -8.40 -17.78
N ARG A 128 18.52 -9.41 -18.59
CA ARG A 128 17.69 -9.24 -19.79
C ARG A 128 16.20 -9.19 -19.47
N TRP A 129 15.80 -9.51 -18.24
CA TRP A 129 14.40 -9.51 -17.86
C TRP A 129 13.80 -8.11 -17.97
N GLY A 130 12.82 -7.93 -18.85
CA GLY A 130 12.26 -6.62 -19.20
C GLY A 130 11.50 -5.95 -18.05
N ARG A 131 11.08 -6.74 -17.04
CA ARG A 131 10.40 -6.24 -15.83
C ARG A 131 11.36 -6.05 -14.64
N ALA A 132 12.67 -6.28 -14.81
CA ALA A 132 13.67 -6.10 -13.76
C ALA A 132 13.68 -4.68 -13.18
N ILE A 133 13.38 -3.66 -14.00
CA ILE A 133 13.30 -2.25 -13.57
C ILE A 133 12.24 -2.01 -12.48
N GLY A 134 11.25 -2.90 -12.37
CA GLY A 134 10.20 -2.83 -11.36
C GLY A 134 10.59 -3.46 -10.02
N THR A 135 11.84 -3.91 -9.84
CA THR A 135 12.31 -4.64 -8.66
C THR A 135 13.47 -3.92 -7.98
N PRO A 136 13.75 -4.19 -6.69
CA PRO A 136 14.85 -3.57 -5.96
C PRO A 136 16.22 -4.22 -6.22
N GLY A 137 16.36 -5.10 -7.22
CA GLY A 137 17.65 -5.62 -7.69
C GLY A 137 17.84 -7.15 -7.57
N GLU A 138 19.10 -7.57 -7.57
CA GLU A 138 19.52 -8.98 -7.64
C GLU A 138 19.86 -9.61 -6.28
N ASP A 139 19.95 -8.84 -5.21
CA ASP A 139 20.27 -9.35 -3.87
C ASP A 139 18.98 -9.71 -3.09
N PRO A 140 18.78 -10.99 -2.72
CA PRO A 140 17.54 -11.42 -2.04
C PRO A 140 17.31 -10.76 -0.69
N PHE A 141 18.37 -10.45 0.05
CA PHE A 141 18.23 -9.85 1.37
C PHE A 141 17.80 -8.38 1.27
N VAL A 142 18.39 -7.62 0.34
CA VAL A 142 17.98 -6.26 0.01
C VAL A 142 16.55 -6.24 -0.51
N VAL A 143 16.20 -7.16 -1.41
CA VAL A 143 14.83 -7.29 -1.93
C VAL A 143 13.83 -7.59 -0.81
N GLY A 144 14.17 -8.50 0.11
CA GLY A 144 13.34 -8.81 1.27
C GLY A 144 13.17 -7.61 2.21
N LYS A 145 14.24 -6.86 2.52
CA LYS A 145 14.13 -5.66 3.35
C LYS A 145 13.36 -4.53 2.66
N TYR A 146 13.50 -4.38 1.35
CA TYR A 146 12.64 -3.49 0.57
C TYR A 146 11.17 -3.89 0.70
N ALA A 147 10.85 -5.17 0.52
CA ALA A 147 9.49 -5.70 0.61
C ALA A 147 8.85 -5.38 1.97
N VAL A 148 9.55 -5.67 3.08
CA VAL A 148 9.08 -5.41 4.44
C VAL A 148 8.76 -3.92 4.64
N ASN A 149 9.68 -3.03 4.28
CA ASN A 149 9.48 -1.59 4.47
C ASN A 149 8.36 -1.04 3.56
N TYR A 150 8.26 -1.53 2.32
CA TYR A 150 7.23 -1.10 1.38
C TYR A 150 5.84 -1.51 1.86
N VAL A 151 5.68 -2.77 2.26
CA VAL A 151 4.41 -3.31 2.78
C VAL A 151 3.99 -2.56 4.03
N ARG A 152 4.89 -2.42 5.02
CA ARG A 152 4.58 -1.70 6.26
C ARG A 152 4.27 -0.23 6.03
N GLY A 153 5.00 0.44 5.14
CA GLY A 153 4.72 1.83 4.78
C GLY A 153 3.36 2.03 4.11
N LEU A 154 2.86 1.03 3.39
CA LEU A 154 1.52 1.07 2.81
C LEU A 154 0.44 0.68 3.83
N GLN A 155 0.63 -0.45 4.52
CA GLN A 155 -0.41 -1.11 5.29
C GLN A 155 -0.57 -0.59 6.71
N ASP A 156 0.51 -0.17 7.38
CA ASP A 156 0.47 0.13 8.80
C ASP A 156 -0.37 1.38 9.08
N VAL A 157 -1.24 1.26 10.08
CA VAL A 157 -1.97 2.38 10.69
C VAL A 157 -1.21 2.79 11.94
N GLU A 158 -0.97 4.08 12.11
CA GLU A 158 -0.25 4.61 13.27
C GLU A 158 -0.91 4.17 14.60
N GLY A 159 -0.09 3.70 15.53
CA GLY A 159 -0.54 3.21 16.83
C GLY A 159 -1.01 1.75 16.84
N THR A 160 -0.93 1.04 15.71
CA THR A 160 -1.36 -0.37 15.56
C THR A 160 -0.19 -1.31 15.28
N GLU A 161 1.05 -0.82 15.38
CA GLU A 161 2.28 -1.54 15.03
C GLU A 161 2.53 -2.76 15.93
N ASN A 162 1.95 -2.75 17.13
CA ASN A 162 2.05 -3.83 18.12
C ASN A 162 0.76 -4.67 18.22
N SER A 163 -0.07 -4.72 17.16
CA SER A 163 -1.27 -5.55 17.15
C SER A 163 -0.93 -7.00 17.51
N ILE A 164 -1.64 -7.56 18.49
CA ILE A 164 -1.40 -8.93 18.98
C ILE A 164 -2.01 -9.94 18.00
N ASP A 165 -3.18 -9.62 17.42
CA ASP A 165 -3.81 -10.42 16.38
C ASP A 165 -3.60 -9.75 15.03
N LEU A 166 -2.84 -10.41 14.16
CA LEU A 166 -2.56 -9.94 12.81
C LEU A 166 -3.74 -10.19 11.85
N ASN A 167 -4.63 -11.13 12.15
CA ASN A 167 -5.85 -11.37 11.37
C ASN A 167 -6.86 -10.24 11.50
N SER A 168 -6.80 -9.47 12.59
CA SER A 168 -7.68 -8.32 12.84
C SER A 168 -6.93 -6.98 12.86
N ARG A 169 -5.63 -6.97 12.55
CA ARG A 169 -4.84 -5.74 12.52
C ARG A 169 -5.40 -4.81 11.43
N PRO A 170 -5.77 -3.56 11.74
CA PRO A 170 -6.31 -2.64 10.75
C PRO A 170 -5.27 -2.33 9.68
N LEU A 171 -5.76 -2.04 8.48
CA LEU A 171 -4.96 -1.73 7.31
C LEU A 171 -5.33 -0.33 6.80
N LYS A 172 -4.32 0.46 6.46
CA LYS A 172 -4.52 1.76 5.81
C LYS A 172 -4.85 1.61 4.33
N VAL A 173 -4.05 0.80 3.64
CA VAL A 173 -4.34 0.23 2.31
C VAL A 173 -3.89 -1.23 2.30
N SER A 174 -4.41 -2.04 1.40
CA SER A 174 -3.95 -3.42 1.15
C SER A 174 -2.84 -3.41 0.12
N SER A 175 -1.79 -4.19 0.35
CA SER A 175 -0.67 -4.37 -0.59
C SER A 175 -0.45 -5.85 -0.88
N TYR A 176 0.33 -6.18 -1.91
CA TYR A 176 0.74 -7.56 -2.11
C TYR A 176 2.07 -7.73 -2.81
N CYS A 177 2.82 -8.71 -2.31
CA CYS A 177 4.08 -9.10 -2.91
C CYS A 177 3.86 -10.01 -4.10
N LYS A 178 4.56 -9.69 -5.20
CA LYS A 178 4.45 -10.43 -6.46
C LYS A 178 5.80 -10.63 -7.14
N HIS A 179 5.96 -11.61 -8.01
CA HIS A 179 5.02 -12.67 -8.40
C HIS A 179 5.58 -14.00 -7.88
N TYR A 180 4.83 -14.66 -7.00
CA TYR A 180 5.26 -15.88 -6.32
C TYR A 180 5.00 -17.12 -7.19
N ALA A 181 6.00 -17.84 -7.68
CA ALA A 181 7.43 -17.72 -7.40
C ALA A 181 8.27 -17.83 -8.66
N ALA A 182 9.52 -17.35 -8.56
CA ALA A 182 10.54 -17.49 -9.60
C ALA A 182 10.13 -16.96 -10.98
N TYR A 183 9.34 -15.88 -11.00
CA TYR A 183 9.02 -15.13 -12.19
C TYR A 183 10.06 -14.04 -12.43
N ASP A 184 11.03 -14.33 -13.28
CA ASP A 184 12.14 -13.43 -13.57
C ASP A 184 12.59 -13.50 -15.04
N VAL A 185 11.70 -13.97 -15.92
CA VAL A 185 11.87 -13.95 -17.37
C VAL A 185 10.52 -13.63 -18.02
N ASP A 186 10.53 -12.91 -19.14
CA ASP A 186 9.28 -12.57 -19.84
C ASP A 186 8.79 -13.68 -20.77
N ASN A 187 9.65 -14.60 -21.22
CA ASN A 187 9.25 -15.80 -21.94
C ASN A 187 8.74 -16.89 -20.97
N TRP A 188 7.78 -16.53 -20.13
CA TRP A 188 7.29 -17.37 -19.04
C TRP A 188 6.55 -18.62 -19.52
N MET A 189 6.06 -18.65 -20.77
CA MET A 189 5.26 -19.74 -21.32
C MET A 189 6.06 -21.04 -21.48
N GLU A 190 7.33 -20.92 -21.83
CA GLU A 190 8.27 -22.05 -21.88
C GLU A 190 9.07 -22.24 -20.58
N TRP A 191 8.91 -21.32 -19.63
CA TRP A 191 9.73 -21.28 -18.43
C TRP A 191 9.22 -22.23 -17.35
N ASN A 192 10.12 -23.12 -16.92
CA ASN A 192 9.94 -23.97 -15.75
C ASN A 192 11.10 -23.73 -14.78
N ALA A 193 10.82 -23.07 -13.67
CA ALA A 193 11.84 -22.79 -12.66
C ALA A 193 12.16 -24.05 -11.86
N ILE A 194 13.47 -24.32 -11.70
CA ILE A 194 14.00 -25.44 -10.90
C ILE A 194 14.63 -24.92 -9.60
N ALA A 195 14.89 -23.62 -9.51
CA ALA A 195 15.47 -22.97 -8.34
C ALA A 195 14.56 -21.84 -7.85
N LEU A 196 14.13 -21.95 -6.58
CA LEU A 196 13.34 -20.97 -5.87
C LEU A 196 14.23 -20.07 -5.00
N MET A 197 13.87 -18.79 -4.91
CA MET A 197 14.44 -17.84 -3.95
C MET A 197 13.30 -17.31 -3.07
N PRO A 198 12.83 -18.11 -2.10
CA PRO A 198 11.63 -17.77 -1.34
C PRO A 198 11.87 -16.66 -0.30
N GLY A 199 13.13 -16.42 0.09
CA GLY A 199 13.50 -15.51 1.19
C GLY A 199 12.79 -14.14 1.16
N PRO A 200 12.78 -13.41 0.03
CA PRO A 200 12.07 -12.13 -0.04
C PRO A 200 10.56 -12.24 0.23
N PHE A 201 9.91 -13.30 -0.24
CA PHE A 201 8.47 -13.51 -0.03
C PHE A 201 8.19 -13.98 1.40
N GLU A 202 9.04 -14.84 1.97
CA GLU A 202 8.95 -15.21 3.38
C GLU A 202 9.04 -13.97 4.28
N MET A 203 10.02 -13.09 4.03
CA MET A 203 10.15 -11.83 4.75
C MET A 203 8.93 -10.93 4.54
N CYS A 204 8.43 -10.83 3.30
CA CYS A 204 7.24 -10.04 3.00
C CYS A 204 6.00 -10.50 3.81
N VAL A 205 5.80 -11.82 3.97
CA VAL A 205 4.70 -12.35 4.78
C VAL A 205 4.99 -12.20 6.27
N LYS A 206 6.12 -12.73 6.76
CA LYS A 206 6.37 -12.86 8.21
C LYS A 206 6.81 -11.58 8.89
N GLU A 207 7.62 -10.75 8.23
CA GLU A 207 8.11 -9.48 8.78
C GLU A 207 7.27 -8.29 8.30
N GLY A 208 6.73 -8.35 7.07
CA GLY A 208 5.89 -7.31 6.50
C GLY A 208 4.41 -7.41 6.86
N ASP A 209 3.92 -8.60 7.22
CA ASP A 209 2.49 -8.91 7.39
C ASP A 209 1.65 -8.45 6.18
N VAL A 210 2.12 -8.78 4.98
CA VAL A 210 1.43 -8.42 3.73
C VAL A 210 0.03 -9.00 3.69
N SER A 211 -0.94 -8.21 3.22
CA SER A 211 -2.35 -8.64 3.19
C SER A 211 -2.68 -9.56 2.00
N SER A 212 -1.79 -9.69 1.02
CA SER A 212 -1.97 -10.63 -0.09
C SER A 212 -0.65 -11.01 -0.77
N ILE A 213 -0.65 -12.15 -1.47
CA ILE A 213 0.43 -12.61 -2.36
C ILE A 213 -0.16 -12.91 -3.73
N MET A 214 0.52 -12.48 -4.79
CA MET A 214 0.16 -12.83 -6.16
C MET A 214 0.97 -14.02 -6.65
N CYS A 215 0.31 -15.11 -7.08
CA CYS A 215 0.97 -16.23 -7.73
C CYS A 215 1.34 -15.90 -9.19
N SER A 216 2.41 -16.49 -9.71
CA SER A 216 2.98 -16.17 -11.03
C SER A 216 2.42 -17.03 -12.18
N TYR A 217 2.68 -16.59 -13.40
CA TYR A 217 2.34 -17.30 -14.63
C TYR A 217 3.07 -18.62 -14.85
N ASN A 218 4.35 -18.70 -14.43
CA ASN A 218 5.24 -19.79 -14.81
C ASN A 218 4.96 -21.08 -14.04
N ARG A 219 5.67 -22.14 -14.44
CA ARG A 219 5.73 -23.40 -13.70
C ARG A 219 6.95 -23.45 -12.79
N VAL A 220 6.82 -24.18 -11.69
CA VAL A 220 7.91 -24.57 -10.79
C VAL A 220 7.86 -26.09 -10.69
N ASP A 221 8.98 -26.76 -10.98
CA ASP A 221 9.05 -28.23 -11.00
C ASP A 221 7.92 -28.89 -11.82
N GLY A 222 7.48 -28.23 -12.90
CA GLY A 222 6.44 -28.71 -13.81
C GLY A 222 5.00 -28.40 -13.40
N ILE A 223 4.78 -27.74 -12.26
CA ILE A 223 3.46 -27.37 -11.73
C ILE A 223 3.25 -25.85 -11.87
N PRO A 224 2.13 -25.37 -12.44
CA PRO A 224 1.81 -23.94 -12.48
C PRO A 224 1.77 -23.35 -11.07
N ALA A 225 2.42 -22.21 -10.84
CA ALA A 225 2.55 -21.65 -9.49
C ALA A 225 1.18 -21.37 -8.83
N CYS A 226 0.19 -20.94 -9.61
CA CYS A 226 -1.18 -20.71 -9.15
C CYS A 226 -1.99 -21.99 -8.87
N ALA A 227 -1.48 -23.17 -9.23
CA ALA A 227 -2.12 -24.47 -9.01
C ALA A 227 -1.29 -25.41 -8.11
N ASP A 228 -0.21 -24.91 -7.49
CA ASP A 228 0.65 -25.71 -6.63
C ASP A 228 0.25 -25.62 -5.14
N PRO A 229 -0.35 -26.66 -4.53
CA PRO A 229 -0.72 -26.64 -3.11
C PRO A 229 0.49 -26.55 -2.17
N LYS A 230 1.69 -26.94 -2.61
CA LYS A 230 2.91 -26.80 -1.82
C LYS A 230 3.28 -25.33 -1.69
N LEU A 231 3.28 -24.59 -2.80
CA LEU A 231 3.58 -23.16 -2.81
C LEU A 231 2.50 -22.36 -2.09
N LEU A 232 1.23 -22.62 -2.37
CA LEU A 232 0.13 -21.79 -1.88
C LEU A 232 -0.31 -22.17 -0.46
N ASN A 233 -1.02 -23.30 -0.31
CA ASN A 233 -1.63 -23.64 0.98
C ASN A 233 -0.60 -24.11 2.02
N GLN A 234 0.44 -24.86 1.63
CA GLN A 234 1.45 -25.35 2.58
C GLN A 234 2.44 -24.25 2.96
N THR A 235 3.09 -23.59 1.99
CA THR A 235 4.13 -22.60 2.29
C THR A 235 3.56 -21.21 2.61
N ILE A 236 2.89 -20.51 1.67
CA ILE A 236 2.41 -19.13 1.92
C ILE A 236 1.44 -19.09 3.10
N ARG A 237 0.44 -19.98 3.11
CA ARG A 237 -0.61 -19.95 4.13
C ARG A 237 -0.22 -20.70 5.40
N GLY A 238 0.42 -21.87 5.28
CA GLY A 238 0.75 -22.71 6.43
C GLY A 238 2.05 -22.30 7.13
N GLU A 239 3.17 -22.35 6.41
CA GLU A 239 4.50 -22.13 6.98
C GLU A 239 4.78 -20.64 7.29
N TRP A 240 4.27 -19.75 6.44
CA TRP A 240 4.48 -18.30 6.59
C TRP A 240 3.33 -17.58 7.28
N ASP A 241 2.18 -18.23 7.43
CA ASP A 241 1.00 -17.72 8.13
C ASP A 241 0.45 -16.42 7.51
N LEU A 242 0.10 -16.45 6.22
CA LEU A 242 -0.49 -15.30 5.53
C LEU A 242 -1.87 -14.92 6.11
N HIS A 243 -1.97 -13.71 6.66
CA HIS A 243 -3.22 -13.12 7.19
C HIS A 243 -4.06 -12.41 6.12
N GLY A 244 -4.36 -13.11 5.03
CA GLY A 244 -5.09 -12.53 3.91
C GLY A 244 -5.34 -13.51 2.79
N TYR A 245 -5.33 -13.02 1.55
CA TYR A 245 -5.72 -13.82 0.38
C TYR A 245 -4.62 -13.94 -0.66
N ILE A 246 -4.65 -15.04 -1.42
CA ILE A 246 -3.75 -15.30 -2.55
C ILE A 246 -4.50 -14.98 -3.84
N VAL A 247 -3.89 -14.17 -4.71
CA VAL A 247 -4.47 -13.75 -6.00
C VAL A 247 -3.65 -14.27 -7.18
N SER A 248 -4.27 -14.49 -8.33
CA SER A 248 -3.53 -14.83 -9.55
C SER A 248 -2.92 -13.60 -10.22
N ASP A 249 -1.80 -13.77 -10.93
CA ASP A 249 -1.49 -12.84 -12.01
C ASP A 249 -2.59 -12.92 -13.08
N CYS A 250 -2.76 -11.85 -13.86
CA CYS A 250 -3.92 -11.70 -14.73
C CYS A 250 -3.96 -12.75 -15.83
N ASP A 251 -5.04 -13.52 -15.85
CA ASP A 251 -5.28 -14.63 -16.78
C ASP A 251 -4.35 -15.84 -16.54
N SER A 252 -3.72 -15.96 -15.36
CA SER A 252 -2.85 -17.13 -15.06
C SER A 252 -3.58 -18.47 -15.14
N ILE A 253 -4.89 -18.48 -14.89
CA ILE A 253 -5.72 -19.69 -15.02
C ILE A 253 -5.96 -20.01 -16.50
N GLU A 254 -6.16 -19.00 -17.34
CA GLU A 254 -6.22 -19.18 -18.80
C GLU A 254 -4.89 -19.73 -19.31
N VAL A 255 -3.79 -19.12 -18.87
CA VAL A 255 -2.42 -19.53 -19.21
C VAL A 255 -2.16 -20.99 -18.85
N LEU A 256 -2.68 -21.50 -17.72
CA LEU A 256 -2.56 -22.90 -17.33
C LEU A 256 -3.17 -23.83 -18.40
N VAL A 257 -4.32 -23.46 -18.96
CA VAL A 257 -5.08 -24.25 -19.94
C VAL A 257 -4.55 -24.06 -21.36
N ASP A 258 -4.49 -22.82 -21.81
CA ASP A 258 -4.29 -22.45 -23.22
C ASP A 258 -2.80 -22.21 -23.55
N GLY A 259 -1.99 -21.82 -22.57
CA GLY A 259 -0.56 -21.57 -22.74
C GLY A 259 0.30 -22.80 -22.40
N HIS A 260 0.21 -23.27 -21.15
CA HIS A 260 1.00 -24.39 -20.65
C HIS A 260 0.48 -25.75 -21.09
N HIS A 261 -0.80 -25.84 -21.46
CA HIS A 261 -1.51 -27.09 -21.71
C HIS A 261 -1.25 -28.14 -20.62
N TRP A 262 -1.22 -27.69 -19.35
CA TRP A 262 -0.51 -28.40 -18.28
C TRP A 262 -0.89 -29.88 -18.15
N LEU A 263 -2.19 -30.18 -18.03
CA LEU A 263 -2.72 -31.55 -17.94
C LEU A 263 -3.74 -31.85 -19.04
N GLY A 264 -3.86 -30.99 -20.05
CA GLY A 264 -4.98 -31.07 -21.01
C GLY A 264 -6.34 -30.81 -20.36
N ASP A 265 -6.34 -29.96 -19.32
CA ASP A 265 -7.48 -29.66 -18.47
C ASP A 265 -8.63 -28.99 -19.24
N THR A 266 -9.86 -29.30 -18.85
CA THR A 266 -10.98 -28.40 -19.16
C THR A 266 -10.89 -27.14 -18.30
N LYS A 267 -11.63 -26.09 -18.67
CA LYS A 267 -11.67 -24.85 -17.87
C LYS A 267 -12.19 -25.12 -16.45
N GLU A 268 -13.14 -26.03 -16.29
CA GLU A 268 -13.64 -26.50 -15.00
C GLU A 268 -12.61 -27.30 -14.18
N ASP A 269 -11.70 -28.02 -14.83
CA ASP A 269 -10.58 -28.69 -14.14
C ASP A 269 -9.57 -27.66 -13.63
N ALA A 270 -9.23 -26.66 -14.44
CA ALA A 270 -8.28 -25.60 -14.07
C ALA A 270 -8.77 -24.79 -12.85
N VAL A 271 -10.04 -24.40 -12.80
CA VAL A 271 -10.59 -23.73 -11.60
C VAL A 271 -10.59 -24.67 -10.40
N ALA A 272 -10.80 -25.97 -10.60
CA ALA A 272 -10.77 -26.94 -9.51
C ALA A 272 -9.36 -27.13 -8.94
N HIS A 273 -8.35 -27.22 -9.79
CA HIS A 273 -6.95 -27.32 -9.39
C HIS A 273 -6.51 -26.10 -8.59
N THR A 274 -6.79 -24.90 -9.09
CA THR A 274 -6.34 -23.65 -8.47
C THR A 274 -7.06 -23.36 -7.13
N LEU A 275 -8.39 -23.51 -7.05
CA LEU A 275 -9.13 -23.31 -5.79
C LEU A 275 -8.70 -24.31 -4.70
N ARG A 276 -8.45 -25.56 -5.07
CA ARG A 276 -7.96 -26.60 -4.14
C ARG A 276 -6.52 -26.37 -3.72
N ALA A 277 -5.70 -25.80 -4.60
CA ALA A 277 -4.32 -25.44 -4.29
C ALA A 277 -4.23 -24.32 -3.25
N GLY A 278 -5.26 -23.47 -3.15
CA GLY A 278 -5.34 -22.39 -2.17
C GLY A 278 -5.32 -20.98 -2.77
N LEU A 279 -5.54 -20.86 -4.09
CA LEU A 279 -5.81 -19.59 -4.75
C LEU A 279 -7.20 -19.10 -4.34
N ASP A 280 -7.31 -17.83 -3.93
CA ASP A 280 -8.58 -17.29 -3.41
C ASP A 280 -9.28 -16.35 -4.39
N LEU A 281 -8.48 -15.55 -5.11
CA LEU A 281 -8.95 -14.56 -6.05
C LEU A 281 -8.27 -14.77 -7.39
N GLU A 282 -9.04 -14.62 -8.46
CA GLU A 282 -8.50 -14.58 -9.81
C GLU A 282 -8.49 -13.13 -10.31
N CYS A 283 -7.36 -12.68 -10.87
CA CYS A 283 -7.40 -11.65 -11.90
C CYS A 283 -7.66 -12.34 -13.24
N GLY A 284 -8.86 -12.17 -13.79
CA GLY A 284 -9.30 -12.87 -14.98
C GLY A 284 -10.80 -13.12 -14.91
N ASP A 285 -11.27 -14.11 -15.66
CA ASP A 285 -12.70 -14.43 -15.70
C ASP A 285 -13.04 -15.92 -15.54
N TYR A 286 -12.06 -16.81 -15.35
CA TYR A 286 -12.29 -18.24 -15.21
C TYR A 286 -13.13 -18.58 -13.97
N TYR A 287 -12.85 -17.96 -12.82
CA TYR A 287 -13.61 -18.17 -11.59
C TYR A 287 -15.06 -17.73 -11.78
N THR A 288 -15.26 -16.55 -12.35
CA THR A 288 -16.62 -16.02 -12.58
C THR A 288 -17.41 -16.83 -13.60
N LYS A 289 -16.75 -17.49 -14.55
CA LYS A 289 -17.41 -18.26 -15.62
C LYS A 289 -17.58 -19.75 -15.31
N TYR A 290 -16.62 -20.37 -14.64
CA TYR A 290 -16.51 -21.84 -14.59
C TYR A 290 -16.57 -22.45 -13.18
N VAL A 291 -16.53 -21.65 -12.10
CA VAL A 291 -16.66 -22.22 -10.73
C VAL A 291 -18.02 -22.88 -10.52
N GLN A 292 -19.09 -22.24 -10.97
CA GLN A 292 -20.44 -22.81 -10.84
C GLN A 292 -20.58 -24.16 -11.57
N SER A 293 -20.09 -24.26 -12.82
CA SER A 293 -20.14 -25.53 -13.57
C SER A 293 -19.21 -26.58 -12.95
N SER A 294 -18.05 -26.17 -12.41
CA SER A 294 -17.13 -27.07 -11.69
C SER A 294 -17.76 -27.65 -10.42
N VAL A 295 -18.54 -26.86 -9.65
CA VAL A 295 -19.35 -27.38 -8.53
C VAL A 295 -20.42 -28.36 -9.00
N GLN A 296 -21.17 -28.02 -10.05
CA GLN A 296 -22.22 -28.89 -10.60
C GLN A 296 -21.68 -30.23 -11.11
N GLN A 297 -20.44 -30.25 -11.61
CA GLN A 297 -19.74 -31.45 -12.04
C GLN A 297 -19.11 -32.25 -10.87
N GLY A 298 -19.22 -31.76 -9.63
CA GLY A 298 -18.62 -32.38 -8.45
C GLY A 298 -17.09 -32.25 -8.37
N LYS A 299 -16.49 -31.37 -9.18
CA LYS A 299 -15.04 -31.13 -9.22
C LYS A 299 -14.55 -30.26 -8.07
N ILE A 300 -15.40 -29.44 -7.47
CA ILE A 300 -15.15 -28.67 -6.24
C ILE A 300 -16.41 -28.63 -5.38
N ARG A 301 -16.26 -28.27 -4.11
CA ARG A 301 -17.39 -28.10 -3.17
C ARG A 301 -17.64 -26.61 -2.94
N GLU A 302 -18.87 -26.26 -2.57
CA GLU A 302 -19.20 -24.89 -2.13
C GLU A 302 -18.30 -24.44 -0.97
N ALA A 303 -17.94 -25.36 -0.07
CA ALA A 303 -17.00 -25.10 1.02
C ALA A 303 -15.59 -24.67 0.56
N ASP A 304 -15.17 -25.01 -0.67
CA ASP A 304 -13.91 -24.52 -1.24
C ASP A 304 -14.02 -23.03 -1.62
N ILE A 305 -15.20 -22.60 -2.09
CA ILE A 305 -15.53 -21.20 -2.40
C ILE A 305 -15.64 -20.38 -1.10
N ASP A 306 -16.39 -20.89 -0.12
CA ASP A 306 -16.59 -20.21 1.17
C ASP A 306 -15.26 -19.91 1.87
N ARG A 307 -14.31 -20.85 1.80
CA ARG A 307 -12.95 -20.69 2.33
C ARG A 307 -12.25 -19.51 1.66
N SER A 308 -12.23 -19.47 0.33
CA SER A 308 -11.56 -18.41 -0.44
C SER A 308 -12.20 -17.04 -0.20
N LEU A 309 -13.54 -16.98 -0.18
CA LEU A 309 -14.26 -15.75 0.11
C LEU A 309 -13.99 -15.25 1.53
N LYS A 310 -13.88 -16.15 2.53
CA LYS A 310 -13.53 -15.75 3.89
C LYS A 310 -12.18 -15.01 3.93
N TYR A 311 -11.15 -15.54 3.27
CA TYR A 311 -9.84 -14.88 3.21
C TYR A 311 -9.90 -13.55 2.45
N LEU A 312 -10.65 -13.52 1.34
CA LEU A 312 -10.83 -12.30 0.56
C LEU A 312 -11.51 -11.20 1.38
N TYR A 313 -12.60 -11.51 2.10
CA TYR A 313 -13.39 -10.52 2.84
C TYR A 313 -12.75 -10.06 4.15
N VAL A 314 -11.84 -10.84 4.74
CA VAL A 314 -11.05 -10.39 5.91
C VAL A 314 -10.27 -9.12 5.58
N VAL A 315 -9.73 -8.97 4.36
CA VAL A 315 -8.93 -7.79 4.02
C VAL A 315 -9.77 -6.50 3.94
N PRO A 316 -10.91 -6.44 3.22
CA PRO A 316 -11.87 -5.34 3.30
C PRO A 316 -12.38 -5.03 4.71
N MET A 317 -12.56 -6.04 5.58
CA MET A 317 -12.90 -5.81 6.99
C MET A 317 -11.76 -5.10 7.72
N ARG A 318 -10.51 -5.54 7.55
CA ARG A 318 -9.33 -4.86 8.11
C ARG A 318 -9.13 -3.44 7.54
N LEU A 319 -9.61 -3.16 6.33
CA LEU A 319 -9.62 -1.84 5.71
C LEU A 319 -10.79 -0.94 6.20
N GLY A 320 -11.66 -1.44 7.09
CA GLY A 320 -12.77 -0.67 7.64
C GLY A 320 -14.00 -0.52 6.73
N PHE A 321 -14.10 -1.28 5.62
CA PHE A 321 -15.24 -1.15 4.68
C PHE A 321 -16.60 -1.47 5.33
N PHE A 322 -16.59 -2.24 6.42
CA PHE A 322 -17.79 -2.76 7.08
C PHE A 322 -18.07 -2.09 8.44
N ASP A 323 -17.18 -1.22 8.90
CA ASP A 323 -17.24 -0.67 10.26
C ASP A 323 -17.91 0.71 10.34
N GLY A 324 -18.31 1.27 9.18
CA GLY A 324 -19.01 2.54 9.08
C GLY A 324 -18.12 3.75 9.35
N ASN A 325 -18.74 4.93 9.38
CA ASN A 325 -18.17 6.16 9.96
C ASN A 325 -18.65 6.29 11.40
#